data_AF-A0AAU2G1X0-F1
#
_entry.id   AF-A0AAU2G1X0-F1
#
_cell.length_a   1.000
_cell.length_b   1.000
_cell.length_c   1.000
_cell.angle_alpha   90.00
_cell.angle_beta   90.00
_cell.angle_gamma   90.00
#
_symmetry.space_group_name_H-M   'P 1'
#
loop_
_entity.id
_entity.type
_entity.pdbx_description
1 polymer ?
#
loop_
_entity_poly.entity_id
_entity_poly.type
_entity_poly.pdbx_seq_one_letter_code
_entity_poly.pdbx_strand_id
1 'polypeptide(L)'
;MYADETALPAAAAILERLPAGMPVTAWFEVPHTDDRLVLPTPAAADITWIVREAGAGKERTGRVLEALRAAELPAAEAPYAWLAGEAGTVRAVRRHIVQERSIDRRAVRFTGYWRLGASEEELLAEAYAGQAASEDPTSAL
;
A
#
# COMPACT_ATOMS: atom_id res chain seq x y z
N MET A 1 -4.19 2.16 -5.58
CA MET A 1 -3.35 2.49 -4.41
C MET A 1 -3.86 1.76 -3.18
N TYR A 2 -2.99 1.45 -2.23
CA TYR A 2 -3.35 0.84 -0.94
C TYR A 2 -2.76 1.66 0.21
N ALA A 3 -3.55 1.90 1.25
CA ALA A 3 -3.12 2.55 2.48
C ALA A 3 -3.83 1.91 3.68
N ASP A 4 -3.14 1.72 4.80
CA ASP A 4 -3.82 1.57 6.09
C ASP A 4 -3.98 2.93 6.78
N GLU A 5 -4.55 2.94 7.98
CA GLU A 5 -4.84 4.15 8.76
C GLU A 5 -3.60 5.03 8.98
N THR A 6 -2.41 4.42 9.05
CA THR A 6 -1.14 5.13 9.27
C THR A 6 -0.67 5.84 8.00
N ALA A 7 -1.07 5.32 6.84
CA ALA A 7 -0.71 5.85 5.53
C ALA A 7 -1.80 6.76 4.92
N LEU A 8 -2.99 6.84 5.54
CA LEU A 8 -4.10 7.67 5.07
C LEU A 8 -3.74 9.15 4.88
N PRO A 9 -3.00 9.83 5.77
CA PRO A 9 -2.63 11.23 5.55
C PRO A 9 -1.80 11.42 4.27
N ALA A 10 -0.87 10.51 3.98
CA ALA A 10 -0.07 10.54 2.77
C ALA A 10 -0.90 10.24 1.52
N ALA A 11 -1.80 9.25 1.60
CA ALA A 11 -2.72 8.91 0.53
C ALA A 11 -3.67 10.08 0.18
N ALA A 12 -4.23 10.74 1.19
CA ALA A 12 -5.07 11.93 1.04
C ALA A 12 -4.33 13.05 0.31
N ALA A 13 -3.11 13.38 0.77
CA ALA A 13 -2.28 14.40 0.13
C ALA A 13 -1.89 14.04 -1.32
N ILE A 14 -1.73 12.75 -1.65
CA ILE A 14 -1.55 12.32 -3.04
C ILE A 14 -2.83 12.60 -3.84
N LEU A 15 -3.97 12.10 -3.37
CA LEU A 15 -5.27 12.25 -4.03
C LEU A 15 -5.64 13.72 -4.30
N GLU A 16 -5.38 14.62 -3.37
CA GLU A 16 -5.64 16.06 -3.51
C GLU A 16 -4.88 16.71 -4.67
N ARG A 17 -3.69 16.19 -4.99
CA ARG A 17 -2.78 16.76 -6.01
C ARG A 17 -2.85 16.07 -7.37
N LEU A 18 -3.60 14.98 -7.48
CA LEU A 18 -3.73 14.28 -8.76
C LEU A 18 -4.44 15.16 -9.80
N PRO A 19 -4.15 14.98 -11.10
CA PRO A 19 -4.88 15.67 -12.15
C PRO A 19 -6.38 15.34 -12.13
N ALA A 20 -7.19 16.32 -12.53
CA ALA A 20 -8.63 16.15 -12.63
C ALA A 20 -9.00 15.00 -13.57
N GLY A 21 -9.93 14.15 -13.14
CA GLY A 21 -10.42 13.01 -13.93
C GLY A 21 -9.42 11.85 -14.07
N MET A 22 -8.23 11.91 -13.45
CA MET A 22 -7.30 10.78 -13.44
C MET A 22 -7.98 9.55 -12.80
N PRO A 23 -8.06 8.40 -13.48
CA PRO A 23 -8.64 7.19 -12.89
C PRO A 23 -7.78 6.69 -11.73
N VAL A 24 -8.40 6.46 -10.57
CA VAL A 24 -7.73 5.90 -9.40
C VAL A 24 -8.62 4.85 -8.78
N THR A 25 -8.10 3.64 -8.59
CA THR A 25 -8.74 2.65 -7.70
C THR A 25 -7.94 2.61 -6.40
N ALA A 26 -8.62 2.81 -5.26
CA ALA A 26 -7.99 2.89 -3.95
C ALA A 26 -8.65 1.94 -2.94
N TRP A 27 -7.81 1.28 -2.14
CA TRP A 27 -8.26 0.50 -0.98
C TRP A 27 -7.64 1.09 0.28
N PHE A 28 -8.52 1.54 1.19
CA PHE A 28 -8.11 2.15 2.44
C PHE A 28 -8.59 1.33 3.63
N GLU A 29 -7.64 0.96 4.47
CA GLU A 29 -7.86 0.12 5.63
C GLU A 29 -8.01 0.97 6.90
N VAL A 30 -9.07 0.76 7.67
CA VAL A 30 -9.33 1.48 8.92
C VAL A 30 -9.79 0.55 10.03
N PRO A 31 -9.57 0.89 11.31
CA PRO A 31 -10.02 0.06 12.42
C PRO A 31 -11.55 -0.05 12.47
N HIS A 32 -12.25 1.07 12.44
CA HIS A 32 -13.72 1.11 12.57
C HIS A 32 -14.38 1.80 11.38
N THR A 33 -15.68 1.55 11.22
CA THR A 33 -16.48 2.19 10.18
C THR A 33 -16.50 3.72 10.33
N ASP A 34 -16.43 4.22 11.56
CA ASP A 34 -16.44 5.67 11.87
C ASP A 34 -15.10 6.34 11.59
N ASP A 35 -14.03 5.57 11.36
CA ASP A 35 -12.70 6.08 11.02
C ASP A 35 -12.57 6.42 9.51
N ARG A 36 -13.64 6.22 8.73
CA ARG A 36 -13.66 6.57 7.30
C ARG A 36 -13.62 8.08 7.13
N LEU A 37 -12.80 8.53 6.19
CA LEU A 37 -12.62 9.94 5.90
C LEU A 37 -13.35 10.33 4.61
N VAL A 38 -13.86 11.56 4.57
CA VAL A 38 -14.15 12.20 3.29
C VAL A 38 -12.81 12.66 2.73
N LEU A 39 -12.46 12.17 1.54
CA LEU A 39 -11.18 12.45 0.89
C LEU A 39 -11.42 13.27 -0.38
N PRO A 40 -11.35 14.61 -0.32
CA PRO A 40 -11.50 15.46 -1.50
C PRO A 40 -10.44 15.13 -2.54
N THR A 41 -10.86 14.96 -3.79
CA THR A 41 -9.93 14.75 -4.90
C THR A 41 -10.54 15.25 -6.20
N PRO A 42 -9.75 15.89 -7.07
CA PRO A 42 -10.18 16.17 -8.44
C PRO A 42 -10.12 14.92 -9.33
N ALA A 43 -9.45 13.85 -8.90
CA ALA A 43 -9.33 12.59 -9.64
C ALA A 43 -10.68 11.85 -9.74
N ALA A 44 -10.80 10.97 -10.73
CA ALA A 44 -11.90 10.01 -10.81
C ALA A 44 -11.57 8.80 -9.90
N ALA A 45 -11.62 9.04 -8.59
CA ALA A 45 -11.24 8.04 -7.58
C ALA A 45 -12.41 7.14 -7.20
N ASP A 46 -12.23 5.84 -7.35
CA ASP A 46 -13.05 4.78 -6.78
C ASP A 46 -12.37 4.26 -5.50
N ILE A 47 -12.98 4.57 -4.35
CA ILE A 47 -12.39 4.33 -3.02
C ILE A 47 -13.20 3.25 -2.30
N THR A 48 -12.56 2.11 -2.05
CA THR A 48 -13.09 1.03 -1.24
C THR A 48 -12.51 1.09 0.18
N TRP A 49 -13.37 1.13 1.19
CA TRP A 49 -12.97 1.08 2.60
C TRP A 49 -13.00 -0.35 3.13
N ILE A 50 -11.89 -0.78 3.72
CA ILE A 50 -11.72 -2.08 4.38
C ILE A 50 -11.71 -1.83 5.89
N VAL A 51 -12.75 -2.26 6.59
CA VAL A 51 -12.87 -2.07 8.04
C VAL A 51 -12.38 -3.30 8.79
N ARG A 52 -11.58 -3.10 9.84
CA ARG A 52 -11.09 -4.15 10.76
C ARG A 52 -11.90 -4.20 12.05
N GLU A 53 -13.13 -4.70 11.99
CA GLU A 53 -13.88 -4.92 13.24
C GLU A 53 -13.22 -6.03 14.09
N ALA A 54 -13.15 -5.82 15.41
CA ALA A 54 -12.40 -6.65 16.34
C ALA A 54 -12.90 -8.11 16.36
N GLY A 55 -11.96 -9.07 16.31
CA GLY A 55 -12.22 -10.52 16.26
C GLY A 55 -11.44 -11.26 15.15
N ALA A 56 -10.92 -10.49 14.19
CA ALA A 56 -10.26 -10.95 12.98
C ALA A 56 -8.72 -11.06 13.13
N GLY A 57 -8.21 -12.04 13.90
CA GLY A 57 -6.76 -12.35 13.94
C GLY A 57 -6.25 -12.95 12.61
N LYS A 58 -4.97 -12.80 12.21
CA LYS A 58 -4.38 -13.21 10.89
C LYS A 58 -5.15 -12.77 9.61
N GLU A 59 -6.31 -12.16 9.76
CA GLU A 59 -7.26 -11.80 8.71
C GLU A 59 -6.92 -10.48 8.03
N ARG A 60 -6.11 -9.58 8.65
CA ARG A 60 -5.76 -8.26 8.08
C ARG A 60 -5.31 -8.38 6.61
N THR A 61 -4.19 -9.06 6.38
CA THR A 61 -3.63 -9.21 5.03
C THR A 61 -4.55 -10.01 4.11
N GLY A 62 -5.22 -11.03 4.64
CA GLY A 62 -6.16 -11.86 3.87
C GLY A 62 -7.31 -11.05 3.30
N ARG A 63 -7.99 -10.27 4.16
CA ARG A 63 -9.11 -9.39 3.81
C ARG A 63 -8.73 -8.33 2.78
N VAL A 64 -7.53 -7.75 2.92
CA VAL A 64 -6.98 -6.83 1.93
C VAL A 64 -6.80 -7.52 0.58
N LEU A 65 -6.15 -8.70 0.55
CA LEU A 65 -5.95 -9.43 -0.69
C LEU A 65 -7.26 -9.91 -1.33
N GLU A 66 -8.27 -10.28 -0.54
CA GLU A 66 -9.60 -10.62 -1.03
C GLU A 66 -10.26 -9.43 -1.73
N ALA A 67 -10.26 -8.25 -1.11
CA ALA A 67 -10.80 -7.03 -1.70
C ALA A 67 -10.09 -6.67 -3.02
N LEU A 68 -8.76 -6.76 -3.06
CA LEU A 68 -7.97 -6.47 -4.26
C LEU A 68 -8.18 -7.50 -5.38
N ARG A 69 -8.39 -8.78 -5.03
CA ARG A 69 -8.64 -9.84 -6.00
C ARG A 69 -10.03 -9.75 -6.61
N ALA A 70 -11.02 -9.40 -5.80
CA ALA A 70 -12.41 -9.24 -6.22
C ALA A 70 -12.63 -8.02 -7.14
N ALA A 71 -11.75 -7.03 -7.06
CA ALA A 71 -11.88 -5.84 -7.88
C ALA A 71 -11.50 -6.09 -9.35
N GLU A 72 -12.35 -5.58 -10.23
CA GLU A 72 -12.03 -5.39 -11.64
C GLU A 72 -11.30 -4.07 -11.82
N LEU A 73 -10.06 -4.14 -12.32
CA LEU A 73 -9.26 -2.96 -12.58
C LEU A 73 -9.46 -2.51 -14.03
N PRO A 74 -9.64 -1.20 -14.28
CA PRO A 74 -9.65 -0.71 -15.65
C PRO A 74 -8.32 -0.99 -16.32
N ALA A 75 -8.36 -1.32 -17.61
CA ALA A 75 -7.14 -1.40 -18.41
C ALA A 75 -6.45 -0.03 -18.41
N ALA A 76 -5.15 -0.02 -18.14
CA ALA A 76 -4.33 1.18 -18.15
C ALA A 76 -3.08 0.92 -18.99
N GLU A 77 -2.76 1.83 -19.90
CA GLU A 77 -1.54 1.72 -20.72
C GLU A 77 -0.26 1.85 -19.87
N ALA A 78 -0.32 2.67 -18.82
CA ALA A 78 0.79 2.91 -17.89
C ALA A 78 0.29 2.82 -16.44
N PRO A 79 0.04 1.61 -15.90
CA PRO A 79 -0.42 1.46 -14.52
C PRO A 79 0.66 1.91 -13.55
N TYR A 80 0.25 2.54 -12.44
CA TYR A 80 1.12 2.89 -11.33
C TYR A 80 0.47 2.50 -10.01
N ALA A 81 1.24 1.86 -9.14
CA ALA A 81 0.78 1.42 -7.83
C ALA A 81 1.58 2.10 -6.71
N TRP A 82 0.84 2.74 -5.79
CA TRP A 82 1.37 3.24 -4.53
C TRP A 82 0.80 2.45 -3.37
N LEU A 83 1.66 1.93 -2.49
CA LEU A 83 1.32 1.04 -1.39
C LEU A 83 2.01 1.48 -0.09
N ALA A 84 1.25 1.73 0.97
CA ALA A 84 1.85 1.99 2.28
C ALA A 84 1.00 1.46 3.44
N GLY A 85 1.65 1.22 4.57
CA GLY A 85 1.02 0.68 5.78
C GLY A 85 1.82 -0.45 6.39
N GLU A 86 1.15 -1.44 6.99
CA GLU A 86 1.78 -2.61 7.60
C GLU A 86 2.65 -3.40 6.60
N ALA A 87 3.92 -3.65 6.97
CA ALA A 87 4.95 -4.17 6.07
C ALA A 87 4.63 -5.55 5.48
N GLY A 88 4.06 -6.47 6.27
CA GLY A 88 3.65 -7.79 5.78
C GLY A 88 2.56 -7.69 4.72
N THR A 89 1.58 -6.83 4.96
CA THR A 89 0.46 -6.57 4.07
C THR A 89 0.91 -5.87 2.80
N VAL A 90 1.73 -4.82 2.90
CA VAL A 90 2.34 -4.14 1.75
C VAL A 90 3.15 -5.11 0.89
N ARG A 91 3.95 -6.00 1.51
CA ARG A 91 4.70 -7.04 0.77
C ARG A 91 3.77 -8.00 0.03
N ALA A 92 2.70 -8.43 0.67
CA ALA A 92 1.73 -9.34 0.07
C ALA A 92 0.95 -8.68 -1.08
N VAL A 93 0.50 -7.44 -0.90
CA VAL A 93 -0.18 -6.65 -1.93
C VAL A 93 0.74 -6.40 -3.13
N ARG A 94 2.00 -6.02 -2.88
CA ARG A 94 2.99 -5.86 -3.96
C ARG A 94 3.17 -7.15 -4.75
N ARG A 95 3.25 -8.30 -4.08
CA ARG A 95 3.37 -9.60 -4.75
C ARG A 95 2.16 -9.87 -5.63
N HIS A 96 0.95 -9.64 -5.15
CA HIS A 96 -0.28 -9.76 -5.94
C HIS A 96 -0.24 -8.86 -7.19
N ILE A 97 0.09 -7.57 -7.02
CA ILE A 97 0.16 -6.61 -8.13
C ILE A 97 1.17 -7.03 -9.20
N VAL A 98 2.36 -7.48 -8.80
CA VAL A 98 3.42 -7.83 -9.75
C VAL A 98 3.19 -9.20 -10.40
N GLN A 99 2.74 -10.20 -9.63
CA GLN A 99 2.68 -11.59 -10.10
C GLN A 99 1.30 -11.98 -10.65
N GLU A 100 0.22 -11.54 -9.99
CA GLU A 100 -1.14 -11.92 -10.37
C GLU A 100 -1.77 -10.90 -11.33
N ARG A 101 -1.41 -9.61 -11.21
CA ARG A 101 -1.86 -8.54 -12.13
C ARG A 101 -0.84 -8.16 -13.19
N SER A 102 0.33 -8.79 -13.20
CA SER A 102 1.40 -8.58 -14.20
C SER A 102 1.84 -7.12 -14.37
N ILE A 103 1.74 -6.30 -13.34
CA ILE A 103 2.23 -4.91 -13.37
C ILE A 103 3.75 -4.92 -13.16
N ASP A 104 4.50 -4.18 -13.99
CA ASP A 104 5.96 -4.08 -13.85
C ASP A 104 6.32 -3.60 -12.43
N ARG A 105 7.24 -4.30 -11.78
CA ARG A 105 7.75 -3.95 -10.45
C ARG A 105 8.28 -2.51 -10.34
N ARG A 106 8.72 -1.90 -11.44
CA ARG A 106 9.20 -0.50 -11.53
C ARG A 106 8.05 0.50 -11.43
N ALA A 107 6.84 0.10 -11.79
CA ALA A 107 5.62 0.89 -11.63
C ALA A 107 5.02 0.78 -10.21
N VAL A 108 5.68 0.08 -9.28
CA VAL A 108 5.20 -0.09 -7.91
C VAL A 108 6.10 0.65 -6.92
N ARG A 109 5.58 1.73 -6.33
CA ARG A 109 6.17 2.38 -5.16
C ARG A 109 5.52 1.83 -3.90
N PHE A 110 6.34 1.39 -2.95
CA PHE A 110 5.83 0.81 -1.71
C PHE A 110 6.70 1.18 -0.50
N THR A 111 6.08 1.26 0.67
CA THR A 111 6.79 1.49 1.94
C THR A 111 6.03 0.82 3.09
N GLY A 112 6.71 -0.03 3.87
CA GLY A 112 6.15 -0.56 5.12
C GLY A 112 6.41 0.44 6.24
N TYR A 113 5.38 1.09 6.77
CA TYR A 113 5.51 2.11 7.82
C TYR A 113 5.71 1.50 9.20
N TRP A 114 5.10 0.34 9.43
CA TRP A 114 5.18 -0.41 10.68
C TRP A 114 5.06 -1.90 10.37
N ARG A 115 5.34 -2.77 11.35
CA ARG A 115 5.19 -4.22 11.20
C ARG A 115 4.59 -4.79 12.47
N LEU A 116 3.58 -5.62 12.32
CA LEU A 116 2.91 -6.23 13.46
C LEU A 116 3.89 -7.11 14.23
N GLY A 117 3.99 -6.88 15.55
CA GLY A 117 4.88 -7.63 16.43
C GLY A 117 6.35 -7.21 16.38
N ALA A 118 6.68 -6.10 15.72
CA ALA A 118 8.01 -5.49 15.77
C ALA A 118 7.93 -4.06 16.32
N SER A 119 8.97 -3.66 17.04
CA SER A 119 9.15 -2.27 17.46
C SER A 119 9.71 -1.41 16.32
N GLU A 120 9.63 -0.09 16.47
CA GLU A 120 10.28 0.85 15.54
C GLU A 120 11.80 0.66 15.51
N GLU A 121 12.43 0.41 16.67
CA GLU A 121 13.87 0.19 16.78
C GLU A 121 14.32 -1.05 15.99
N GLU A 122 13.57 -2.15 16.07
CA GLU A 122 13.83 -3.37 15.29
C GLU A 122 13.71 -3.11 13.78
N LEU A 123 12.72 -2.33 13.36
CA LEU A 123 12.54 -1.96 11.95
C LEU A 123 13.67 -1.07 11.43
N LEU A 124 14.11 -0.09 12.23
CA LEU A 124 15.26 0.75 11.89
C LEU A 124 16.53 -0.10 11.80
N ALA A 125 16.78 -0.99 12.76
CA ALA A 125 17.93 -1.88 12.74
C ALA A 125 17.96 -2.77 11.49
N GLU A 126 16.82 -3.36 11.10
CA GLU A 126 16.69 -4.13 9.86
C GLU A 126 16.93 -3.27 8.61
N ALA A 127 16.40 -2.05 8.57
CA ALA A 127 16.59 -1.14 7.44
C ALA A 127 18.07 -0.74 7.28
N TYR A 128 18.75 -0.40 8.37
CA TYR A 128 20.18 -0.10 8.36
C TYR A 128 21.02 -1.32 7.97
N ALA A 129 20.69 -2.52 8.48
CA ALA A 129 21.38 -3.75 8.09
C ALA A 129 21.19 -4.08 6.59
N GLY A 130 19.99 -3.82 6.05
CA GLY A 130 19.69 -4.00 4.64
C GLY A 130 20.36 -2.97 3.72
N GLN A 131 20.52 -1.73 4.17
CA GLN A 131 21.28 -0.71 3.45
C GLN A 131 22.79 -0.99 3.47
N ALA A 132 23.33 -1.42 4.61
CA ALA A 132 24.75 -1.79 4.73
C ALA A 132 25.13 -2.97 3.82
N ALA A 133 24.24 -3.96 3.64
CA ALA A 133 24.44 -5.07 2.70
C ALA A 133 24.38 -4.65 1.22
N SER A 134 23.90 -3.44 0.91
CA SER A 134 23.88 -2.87 -0.45
C SER A 134 25.07 -1.96 -0.76
N GLU A 135 25.91 -1.65 0.24
CA GLU A 135 27.13 -0.84 0.11
C GLU A 135 28.40 -1.71 0.15
N ASP A 136 28.42 -2.83 -0.59
CA ASP A 136 29.66 -3.60 -0.79
C ASP A 136 30.54 -2.90 -1.86
N PRO A 137 31.73 -2.36 -1.55
CA PRO A 137 32.49 -1.47 -2.43
C PRO A 137 33.17 -2.16 -3.64
N THR A 138 32.88 -3.43 -3.92
CA THR A 138 33.65 -4.23 -4.89
C THR A 138 32.97 -4.40 -6.26
N SER A 139 31.94 -3.61 -6.58
CA SER A 139 31.28 -3.64 -7.91
C SER A 139 31.65 -2.43 -8.79
N ALA A 140 32.84 -1.86 -8.61
CA ALA A 140 33.39 -0.83 -9.48
C ALA A 140 34.88 -1.10 -9.76
N LEU A 141 35.20 -2.25 -10.36
CA LEU A 141 36.39 -2.47 -11.18
C LEU A 141 36.06 -3.42 -12.34
#